data_AF-J2SHK0-F1
#
_entry.id   AF-J2SHK0-F1
#
_cell.length_a   1.000
_cell.length_b   1.000
_cell.length_c   1.000
_cell.angle_alpha   90.00
_cell.angle_beta   90.00
_cell.angle_gamma   90.00
#
_symmetry.space_group_name_H-M   'P 1'
#
loop_
_entity.id
_entity.type
_entity.pdbx_description
1 polymer ?
#
loop_
_entity_poly.entity_id
_entity_poly.type
_entity_poly.pdbx_seq_one_letter_code
_entity_poly.pdbx_strand_id
1 'polypeptide(L)'
;MAINFSITSAVTPNGRTVFNAQRINSTEAKFNIGSKTRYEGNVGLFNTSVTAGIIYKPEDYTTEYGFWAYFIYPTALAESSGSFKCLNTYDRAQFTFSFMQYAAHVPNGDFVNFFKKLLQLPNASEYFPKLVLSNNRIFYKSSNGTLSPLENDSSSQALMDYLNPTLNDIENQELICAARFVHWATNDASHRKTQVATAIDMYKENMKSYHKRYRLDNVPANVCQMICDIRHQGRAKSDRIALALNTNGNYDKAFSNLCTIGDTNYQTRINTVRSTIKKLTDLGKFSMKYDAGSGEFVKIQ
;
A
#
# COMPACT_ATOMS: atom_id res chain seq x y z
N MET A 1 -20.55 -18.06 5.96
CA MET A 1 -20.41 -18.14 7.44
C MET A 1 -19.29 -17.19 7.82
N ALA A 2 -19.38 -16.43 8.92
CA ALA A 2 -18.30 -15.50 9.30
C ALA A 2 -16.99 -16.25 9.58
N ILE A 3 -15.89 -15.75 9.01
CA ILE A 3 -14.53 -16.24 9.24
C ILE A 3 -14.03 -15.65 10.57
N ASN A 4 -13.61 -16.54 11.47
CA ASN A 4 -13.02 -16.21 12.75
C ASN A 4 -11.71 -16.96 12.95
N PHE A 5 -10.86 -16.45 13.84
CA PHE A 5 -9.52 -16.96 14.07
C PHE A 5 -9.27 -17.20 15.55
N SER A 6 -8.60 -18.31 15.88
CA SER A 6 -7.90 -18.45 17.15
C SER A 6 -6.54 -17.78 17.03
N ILE A 7 -6.20 -16.92 17.99
CA ILE A 7 -4.95 -16.17 18.00
C ILE A 7 -4.03 -16.76 19.07
N THR A 8 -2.78 -16.99 18.71
CA THR A 8 -1.73 -17.48 19.61
C THR A 8 -0.48 -16.64 19.46
N SER A 9 0.27 -16.46 20.55
CA SER A 9 1.58 -15.81 20.51
C SER A 9 2.69 -16.78 20.90
N ALA A 10 3.90 -16.51 20.43
CA ALA A 10 5.11 -17.22 20.81
C ALA A 10 6.29 -16.25 20.87
N VAL A 11 7.28 -16.52 21.71
CA VAL A 11 8.55 -15.79 21.71
C VAL A 11 9.55 -16.57 20.87
N THR A 12 10.09 -15.95 19.83
CA THR A 12 11.10 -16.55 18.97
C THR A 12 12.46 -16.63 19.68
N PRO A 13 13.43 -17.44 19.19
CA PRO A 13 14.75 -17.55 19.81
C PRO A 13 15.52 -16.22 19.94
N ASN A 14 15.23 -15.23 19.10
CA ASN A 14 15.79 -13.88 19.18
C ASN A 14 14.98 -12.94 20.09
N GLY A 15 14.07 -13.46 20.93
CA GLY A 15 13.29 -12.71 21.91
C GLY A 15 12.10 -11.93 21.35
N ARG A 16 11.75 -12.10 20.07
CA ARG A 16 10.63 -11.37 19.44
C ARG A 16 9.31 -12.09 19.69
N THR A 17 8.29 -11.39 20.16
CA THR A 17 6.94 -11.94 20.24
C THR A 17 6.31 -11.96 18.84
N VAL A 18 5.91 -13.14 18.37
CA VAL A 18 5.18 -13.32 17.11
C VAL A 18 3.72 -13.70 17.40
N PHE A 19 2.80 -13.21 16.58
CA PHE A 19 1.38 -13.54 16.66
C PHE A 19 0.97 -14.33 15.43
N ASN A 20 0.22 -15.40 15.67
CA ASN A 20 -0.24 -16.33 14.64
C ASN A 20 -1.73 -16.58 14.79
N ALA A 21 -2.41 -16.72 13.66
CA ALA A 21 -3.82 -17.02 13.58
C ALA A 21 -4.04 -18.40 12.95
N GLN A 22 -5.10 -19.08 13.38
CA GLN A 22 -5.64 -20.24 12.69
C GLN A 22 -7.14 -20.06 12.55
N ARG A 23 -7.68 -20.33 11.36
CA ARG A 23 -9.12 -20.24 11.14
C ARG A 23 -9.84 -21.29 12.01
N ILE A 24 -10.82 -20.84 12.78
CA ILE A 24 -11.61 -21.72 13.66
C ILE A 24 -12.46 -22.65 12.78
N ASN A 25 -12.58 -23.91 13.19
CA ASN A 25 -13.32 -24.96 12.46
C ASN A 25 -12.80 -25.17 11.03
N SER A 26 -11.50 -25.00 10.80
CA SER A 26 -10.84 -25.26 9.52
C SER A 26 -9.58 -26.09 9.71
N THR A 27 -9.23 -26.88 8.69
CA THR A 27 -7.97 -27.62 8.59
C THR A 27 -6.83 -26.77 8.04
N GLU A 28 -7.09 -25.50 7.72
CA GLU A 28 -6.07 -24.57 7.25
C GLU A 28 -4.92 -24.45 8.27
N ALA A 29 -3.71 -24.38 7.72
CA ALA A 29 -2.51 -24.21 8.52
C ALA A 29 -2.53 -22.85 9.25
N LYS A 30 -1.95 -22.85 10.45
CA LYS A 30 -1.67 -21.61 11.18
C LYS A 30 -0.78 -20.71 10.34
N PHE A 31 -1.08 -19.41 10.32
CA PHE A 31 -0.34 -18.40 9.58
C PHE A 31 0.13 -17.27 10.49
N ASN A 32 1.24 -16.64 10.13
CA ASN A 32 1.78 -15.50 10.85
C ASN A 32 0.99 -14.21 10.50
N ILE A 33 0.54 -13.52 11.54
CA ILE A 33 -0.13 -12.22 11.42
C ILE A 33 0.91 -11.10 11.36
N GLY A 34 1.91 -11.20 12.25
CA GLY A 34 2.97 -10.22 12.42
C GLY A 34 3.72 -10.46 13.72
N SER A 35 4.64 -9.57 14.03
CA SER A 35 5.42 -9.61 15.27
C SER A 35 5.29 -8.31 16.04
N LYS A 36 5.38 -8.37 17.36
CA LYS A 36 5.43 -7.18 18.22
C LYS A 36 6.59 -6.29 17.79
N THR A 37 6.30 -5.01 17.65
CA THR A 37 7.23 -3.95 17.26
C THR A 37 6.96 -2.72 18.13
N ARG A 38 8.03 -2.01 18.47
CA ARG A 38 7.96 -0.70 19.15
C ARG A 38 8.54 0.37 18.23
N TYR A 39 7.88 1.51 18.16
CA TYR A 39 8.32 2.64 17.33
C TYR A 39 7.85 3.95 17.97
N GLU A 40 8.75 4.89 18.25
CA GLU A 40 8.42 6.19 18.86
C GLU A 40 7.53 6.10 20.11
N GLY A 41 7.73 5.07 20.94
CA GLY A 41 6.95 4.82 22.17
C GLY A 41 5.67 4.01 21.96
N ASN A 42 5.21 3.87 20.71
CA ASN A 42 4.04 3.08 20.36
C ASN A 42 4.37 1.58 20.28
N VAL A 43 3.32 0.76 20.36
CA VAL A 43 3.35 -0.70 20.28
C VAL A 43 2.35 -1.16 19.23
N GLY A 44 2.74 -2.13 18.41
CA GLY A 44 1.84 -2.77 17.45
C GLY A 44 2.50 -3.96 16.75
N LEU A 45 1.88 -4.40 15.67
CA LEU A 45 2.32 -5.48 14.78
C LEU A 45 3.14 -4.96 13.61
N PHE A 46 4.11 -5.75 13.20
CA PHE A 46 4.83 -5.60 11.94
C PHE A 46 4.92 -6.94 11.21
N ASN A 47 4.51 -6.97 9.95
CA ASN A 47 4.62 -8.11 9.06
C ASN A 47 5.18 -7.67 7.71
N THR A 48 6.43 -8.03 7.44
CA THR A 48 7.07 -7.88 6.12
C THR A 48 7.36 -9.22 5.47
N SER A 49 6.68 -10.28 5.93
CA SER A 49 6.91 -11.61 5.40
C SER A 49 6.57 -11.64 3.91
N VAL A 50 7.49 -12.19 3.15
CA VAL A 50 7.37 -12.40 1.71
C VAL A 50 7.08 -13.88 1.51
N THR A 51 6.01 -14.20 0.80
CA THR A 51 5.61 -15.59 0.51
C THR A 51 5.54 -15.78 -0.99
N ALA A 52 6.22 -16.80 -1.49
CA ALA A 52 6.19 -17.12 -2.92
C ALA A 52 4.75 -17.23 -3.43
N GLY A 53 4.46 -16.59 -4.56
CA GLY A 53 3.10 -16.51 -5.13
C GLY A 53 2.19 -15.43 -4.53
N ILE A 54 2.55 -14.83 -3.40
CA ILE A 54 1.79 -13.75 -2.73
C ILE A 54 2.60 -12.44 -2.76
N ILE A 55 3.27 -12.20 -3.89
CA ILE A 55 4.09 -11.01 -4.17
C ILE A 55 3.57 -10.39 -5.45
N TYR A 56 3.49 -9.08 -5.49
CA TYR A 56 3.17 -8.32 -6.68
C TYR A 56 4.23 -8.56 -7.77
N LYS A 57 3.77 -9.03 -8.94
CA LYS A 57 4.57 -9.17 -10.15
C LYS A 57 3.85 -8.41 -11.27
N PRO A 58 4.50 -7.45 -11.93
CA PRO A 58 3.87 -6.68 -13.00
C PRO A 58 3.24 -7.54 -14.08
N GLU A 59 3.92 -8.62 -14.48
CA GLU A 59 3.54 -9.52 -15.58
C GLU A 59 2.11 -10.03 -15.43
N ASP A 60 1.72 -10.39 -14.20
CA ASP A 60 0.40 -10.94 -13.86
C ASP A 60 -0.75 -9.94 -14.12
N TYR A 61 -0.42 -8.64 -14.29
CA TYR A 61 -1.39 -7.54 -14.39
C TYR A 61 -1.25 -6.72 -15.68
N THR A 62 -0.28 -7.06 -16.55
CA THR A 62 -0.03 -6.32 -17.80
C THR A 62 -1.18 -6.35 -18.79
N THR A 63 -1.94 -7.45 -18.86
CA THR A 63 -3.11 -7.56 -19.74
C THR A 63 -4.19 -6.53 -19.39
N GLU A 64 -4.38 -6.23 -18.10
CA GLU A 64 -5.42 -5.33 -17.63
C GLU A 64 -4.95 -3.87 -17.54
N TYR A 65 -3.69 -3.65 -17.14
CA TYR A 65 -3.20 -2.30 -16.84
C TYR A 65 -2.02 -1.83 -17.68
N GLY A 66 -1.55 -2.65 -18.62
CA GLY A 66 -0.46 -2.31 -19.52
C GLY A 66 0.81 -1.89 -18.78
N PHE A 67 1.39 -0.76 -19.20
CA PHE A 67 2.62 -0.23 -18.62
C PHE A 67 2.49 0.16 -17.14
N TRP A 68 1.29 0.52 -16.66
CA TRP A 68 1.11 0.92 -15.26
C TRP A 68 1.48 -0.18 -14.28
N ALA A 69 1.30 -1.45 -14.68
CA ALA A 69 1.75 -2.57 -13.87
C ALA A 69 3.27 -2.52 -13.62
N TYR A 70 4.05 -2.14 -14.63
CA TYR A 70 5.49 -1.92 -14.47
C TYR A 70 5.81 -0.62 -13.73
N PHE A 71 5.06 0.45 -14.01
CA PHE A 71 5.31 1.79 -13.47
C PHE A 71 5.29 1.84 -11.93
N ILE A 72 4.34 1.16 -11.28
CA ILE A 72 4.22 1.16 -9.82
C ILE A 72 5.23 0.24 -9.13
N TYR A 73 5.86 -0.69 -9.88
CA TYR A 73 6.66 -1.78 -9.33
C TYR A 73 7.89 -1.33 -8.50
N PRO A 74 8.67 -0.31 -8.92
CA PRO A 74 9.81 0.12 -8.11
C PRO A 74 9.41 0.61 -6.72
N THR A 75 8.28 1.32 -6.60
CA THR A 75 7.75 1.73 -5.28
C THR A 75 7.22 0.54 -4.50
N ALA A 76 6.47 -0.36 -5.13
CA ALA A 76 5.99 -1.60 -4.49
C ALA A 76 7.13 -2.41 -3.84
N LEU A 77 8.26 -2.55 -4.55
CA LEU A 77 9.44 -3.23 -4.01
C LEU A 77 10.07 -2.46 -2.84
N ALA A 78 10.13 -1.14 -2.94
CA ALA A 78 10.75 -0.31 -1.92
C ALA A 78 9.90 -0.20 -0.63
N GLU A 79 8.58 -0.34 -0.73
CA GLU A 79 7.65 -0.34 0.41
C GLU A 79 7.68 -1.66 1.18
N SER A 80 7.52 -2.77 0.47
CA SER A 80 7.14 -4.04 1.09
C SER A 80 7.79 -5.26 0.45
N SER A 81 8.78 -5.04 -0.43
CA SER A 81 9.26 -6.06 -1.37
C SER A 81 8.11 -6.67 -2.21
N GLY A 82 7.05 -5.91 -2.44
CA GLY A 82 5.85 -6.34 -3.17
C GLY A 82 4.90 -7.25 -2.40
N SER A 83 5.05 -7.43 -1.07
CA SER A 83 4.21 -8.36 -0.31
C SER A 83 2.76 -7.87 -0.18
N PHE A 84 1.80 -8.63 -0.72
CA PHE A 84 0.36 -8.31 -0.64
C PHE A 84 -0.21 -8.35 0.79
N LYS A 85 0.54 -8.88 1.75
CA LYS A 85 0.13 -9.01 3.16
C LYS A 85 1.02 -8.21 4.11
N CYS A 86 1.78 -7.25 3.58
CA CYS A 86 2.56 -6.35 4.41
C CYS A 86 1.64 -5.54 5.32
N LEU A 87 1.95 -5.50 6.62
CA LEU A 87 1.11 -4.91 7.66
C LEU A 87 1.97 -4.20 8.70
N ASN A 88 1.60 -2.96 9.04
CA ASN A 88 2.13 -2.20 10.18
C ASN A 88 0.97 -1.62 10.97
N THR A 89 1.03 -1.65 12.29
CA THR A 89 -0.01 -1.04 13.15
C THR A 89 0.56 -0.21 14.30
N TYR A 90 1.88 -0.02 14.34
CA TYR A 90 2.59 0.60 15.46
C TYR A 90 2.81 2.12 15.30
N ASP A 91 2.41 2.73 14.19
CA ASP A 91 2.66 4.17 13.94
C ASP A 91 1.36 4.98 14.00
N ARG A 92 1.45 6.29 13.69
CA ARG A 92 0.30 7.20 13.69
C ARG A 92 -0.84 6.78 12.76
N ALA A 93 -0.57 5.92 11.78
CA ALA A 93 -1.62 5.41 10.90
C ALA A 93 -2.54 4.42 11.62
N GLN A 94 -2.09 3.85 12.75
CA GLN A 94 -2.69 2.74 13.52
C GLN A 94 -2.87 1.44 12.72
N PHE A 95 -3.05 1.52 11.41
CA PHE A 95 -3.20 0.40 10.50
C PHE A 95 -2.74 0.80 9.10
N THR A 96 -1.70 0.13 8.62
CA THR A 96 -1.15 0.27 7.28
C THR A 96 -1.06 -1.12 6.66
N PHE A 97 -1.66 -1.32 5.49
CA PHE A 97 -1.75 -2.64 4.85
C PHE A 97 -1.59 -2.56 3.34
N SER A 98 -1.20 -3.67 2.72
CA SER A 98 -0.95 -3.89 1.28
C SER A 98 0.51 -3.75 0.86
N PHE A 99 0.78 -4.19 -0.37
CA PHE A 99 2.10 -4.08 -0.98
C PHE A 99 2.56 -2.63 -1.24
N MET A 100 1.64 -1.68 -1.22
CA MET A 100 1.91 -0.24 -1.34
C MET A 100 1.80 0.51 0.00
N GLN A 101 1.52 -0.21 1.10
CA GLN A 101 1.41 0.35 2.45
C GLN A 101 0.34 1.46 2.55
N TYR A 102 -0.91 1.11 2.24
CA TYR A 102 -2.06 2.00 2.36
C TYR A 102 -2.38 2.29 3.82
N ALA A 103 -2.52 3.57 4.19
CA ALA A 103 -2.56 4.01 5.57
C ALA A 103 -3.96 4.50 5.99
N ALA A 104 -4.49 4.00 7.11
CA ALA A 104 -5.86 4.28 7.55
C ALA A 104 -6.10 5.74 8.00
N HIS A 105 -5.05 6.48 8.40
CA HIS A 105 -5.19 7.85 8.95
C HIS A 105 -5.51 8.95 7.94
N VAL A 106 -5.59 8.64 6.64
CA VAL A 106 -5.90 9.66 5.63
C VAL A 106 -7.38 9.54 5.24
N PRO A 107 -8.23 10.53 5.59
CA PRO A 107 -9.62 10.58 5.14
C PRO A 107 -9.67 10.58 3.61
N ASN A 108 -10.58 9.77 3.04
CA ASN A 108 -10.64 9.51 1.59
C ASN A 108 -9.31 9.04 0.96
N GLY A 109 -8.36 8.57 1.77
CA GLY A 109 -7.06 8.11 1.33
C GLY A 109 -7.10 6.74 0.67
N ASP A 110 -5.91 6.24 0.35
CA ASP A 110 -5.72 4.95 -0.31
C ASP A 110 -6.36 3.79 0.46
N PHE A 111 -6.16 3.69 1.78
CA PHE A 111 -6.70 2.62 2.59
C PHE A 111 -8.23 2.67 2.65
N VAL A 112 -8.80 3.85 2.84
CA VAL A 112 -10.26 4.03 2.91
C VAL A 112 -10.91 3.61 1.59
N ASN A 113 -10.38 4.07 0.47
CA ASN A 113 -10.90 3.72 -0.86
C ASN A 113 -10.69 2.23 -1.17
N PHE A 114 -9.52 1.69 -0.83
CA PHE A 114 -9.22 0.27 -0.91
C PHE A 114 -10.22 -0.57 -0.12
N PHE A 115 -10.47 -0.20 1.14
CA PHE A 115 -11.35 -0.98 2.01
C PHE A 115 -12.81 -0.88 1.56
N LYS A 116 -13.26 0.28 1.07
CA LYS A 116 -14.56 0.42 0.39
C LYS A 116 -14.69 -0.54 -0.80
N LYS A 117 -13.65 -0.68 -1.63
CA LYS A 117 -13.66 -1.64 -2.74
C LYS A 117 -13.70 -3.09 -2.25
N LEU A 118 -12.95 -3.43 -1.20
CA LEU A 118 -13.00 -4.77 -0.60
C LEU A 118 -14.38 -5.10 -0.04
N LEU A 119 -15.05 -4.16 0.64
CA LEU A 119 -16.37 -4.38 1.22
C LEU A 119 -17.48 -4.61 0.19
N GLN A 120 -17.19 -4.43 -1.10
CA GLN A 120 -18.07 -4.77 -2.22
C GLN A 120 -17.83 -6.18 -2.78
N LEU A 121 -16.75 -6.86 -2.37
CA LEU A 121 -16.47 -8.22 -2.81
C LEU A 121 -17.48 -9.21 -2.21
N PRO A 122 -17.82 -10.31 -2.90
CA PRO A 122 -18.86 -11.25 -2.45
C PRO A 122 -18.61 -11.84 -1.05
N ASN A 123 -17.35 -12.12 -0.72
CA ASN A 123 -16.95 -12.70 0.56
C ASN A 123 -16.61 -11.64 1.63
N ALA A 124 -16.84 -10.35 1.38
CA ALA A 124 -16.57 -9.30 2.35
C ALA A 124 -17.30 -9.52 3.68
N SER A 125 -18.56 -9.94 3.61
CA SER A 125 -19.38 -10.23 4.79
C SER A 125 -18.87 -11.43 5.60
N GLU A 126 -18.06 -12.31 5.01
CA GLU A 126 -17.42 -13.40 5.73
C GLU A 126 -16.23 -12.89 6.56
N TYR A 127 -15.43 -11.96 6.03
CA TYR A 127 -14.29 -11.39 6.74
C TYR A 127 -14.70 -10.28 7.71
N PHE A 128 -15.59 -9.37 7.31
CA PHE A 128 -16.02 -8.22 8.09
C PHE A 128 -17.55 -8.16 8.22
N PRO A 129 -18.18 -9.12 8.94
CA PRO A 129 -19.65 -9.26 8.99
C PRO A 129 -20.39 -8.08 9.63
N LYS A 130 -19.67 -7.24 10.37
CA LYS A 130 -20.22 -6.05 11.04
C LYS A 130 -19.97 -4.77 10.26
N LEU A 131 -19.25 -4.81 9.14
CA LEU A 131 -19.02 -3.64 8.30
C LEU A 131 -19.95 -3.69 7.09
N VAL A 132 -20.57 -2.56 6.80
CA VAL A 132 -21.42 -2.37 5.63
C VAL A 132 -21.06 -1.06 4.94
N LEU A 133 -21.35 -1.00 3.64
CA LEU A 133 -21.31 0.27 2.91
C LEU A 133 -22.70 0.89 2.89
N SER A 134 -22.77 2.17 3.24
CA SER A 134 -23.97 2.99 3.08
C SER A 134 -23.55 4.38 2.60
N ASN A 135 -24.20 4.91 1.57
CA ASN A 135 -23.85 6.19 0.94
C ASN A 135 -22.35 6.33 0.61
N ASN A 136 -21.74 5.25 0.09
CA ASN A 136 -20.30 5.17 -0.22
C ASN A 136 -19.38 5.45 0.99
N ARG A 137 -19.87 5.16 2.21
CA ARG A 137 -19.11 5.25 3.45
C ARG A 137 -19.08 3.91 4.18
N ILE A 138 -18.02 3.70 4.96
CA ILE A 138 -17.89 2.51 5.81
C ILE A 138 -18.66 2.74 7.11
N PHE A 139 -19.59 1.84 7.43
CA PHE A 139 -20.34 1.85 8.68
C PHE A 139 -20.12 0.56 9.46
N TYR A 140 -20.04 0.68 10.78
CA TYR A 140 -20.22 -0.44 11.70
C TYR A 140 -21.70 -0.66 11.96
N LYS A 141 -22.17 -1.90 11.80
CA LYS A 141 -23.52 -2.34 12.11
C LYS A 141 -23.53 -3.10 13.43
N SER A 142 -24.04 -2.46 14.48
CA SER A 142 -24.20 -3.07 15.80
C SER A 142 -25.25 -4.20 15.79
N SER A 143 -25.32 -4.96 16.88
CA SER A 143 -26.26 -6.10 17.00
C SER A 143 -27.73 -5.70 16.98
N ASN A 144 -28.08 -4.48 17.40
CA ASN A 144 -29.44 -3.93 17.30
C ASN A 144 -29.71 -3.28 15.92
N GLY A 145 -28.77 -3.36 14.97
CA GLY A 145 -28.92 -2.83 13.61
C GLY A 145 -28.56 -1.36 13.43
N THR A 146 -28.18 -0.63 14.50
CA THR A 146 -27.70 0.75 14.39
C THR A 146 -26.44 0.82 13.53
N LEU A 147 -26.39 1.83 12.65
CA LEU A 147 -25.25 2.11 11.78
C LEU A 147 -24.45 3.29 12.34
N SER A 148 -23.17 3.06 12.61
CA SER A 148 -22.22 4.11 13.04
C SER A 148 -21.17 4.34 11.95
N PRO A 149 -21.01 5.56 11.41
CA PRO A 149 -20.02 5.84 10.38
C PRO A 149 -18.61 5.70 10.97
N LEU A 150 -17.70 5.11 10.20
CA LEU A 150 -16.30 4.94 10.58
C LEU A 150 -15.36 5.95 9.90
N GLU A 151 -15.83 6.64 8.86
CA GLU A 151 -15.09 7.69 8.19
C GLU A 151 -16.01 8.72 7.54
N ASN A 152 -15.45 9.90 7.29
CA ASN A 152 -16.05 10.98 6.52
C ASN A 152 -14.95 11.75 5.78
N ASP A 153 -15.30 12.90 5.19
CA ASP A 153 -14.35 13.69 4.40
C ASP A 153 -13.23 14.36 5.19
N SER A 154 -13.39 14.52 6.50
CA SER A 154 -12.43 15.20 7.37
C SER A 154 -11.73 14.28 8.37
N SER A 155 -12.22 13.06 8.58
CA SER A 155 -11.65 12.13 9.56
C SER A 155 -11.90 10.66 9.20
N SER A 156 -10.91 9.83 9.50
CA SER A 156 -10.97 8.37 9.51
C SER A 156 -10.69 7.78 10.89
N GLN A 157 -10.71 8.59 11.95
CA GLN A 157 -10.33 8.17 13.31
C GLN A 157 -11.15 6.97 13.80
N ALA A 158 -12.48 6.99 13.62
CA ALA A 158 -13.33 5.88 14.06
C ALA A 158 -13.03 4.56 13.33
N LEU A 159 -12.59 4.63 12.06
CA LEU A 159 -12.08 3.47 11.32
C LEU A 159 -10.75 3.00 11.91
N MET A 160 -9.85 3.92 12.24
CA MET A 160 -8.59 3.57 12.89
C MET A 160 -8.83 2.89 14.25
N ASP A 161 -9.70 3.45 15.09
CA ASP A 161 -10.08 2.88 16.39
C ASP A 161 -10.73 1.49 16.25
N TYR A 162 -11.51 1.26 15.17
CA TYR A 162 -12.05 -0.05 14.85
C TYR A 162 -10.97 -1.05 14.45
N LEU A 163 -9.94 -0.61 13.73
CA LEU A 163 -8.88 -1.48 13.21
C LEU A 163 -7.81 -1.79 14.28
N ASN A 164 -7.41 -0.79 15.04
CA ASN A 164 -6.41 -0.85 16.09
C ASN A 164 -6.71 0.21 17.17
N PRO A 165 -7.40 -0.15 18.26
CA PRO A 165 -7.98 0.82 19.20
C PRO A 165 -6.95 1.72 19.90
N THR A 166 -5.76 1.20 20.21
CA THR A 166 -4.71 1.97 20.87
C THR A 166 -3.33 1.64 20.32
N LEU A 167 -2.36 2.49 20.66
CA LEU A 167 -0.94 2.26 20.37
C LEU A 167 -0.15 1.88 21.63
N ASN A 168 -0.84 1.59 22.74
CA ASN A 168 -0.21 1.34 24.04
C ASN A 168 0.19 -0.13 24.20
N ASP A 169 -0.61 -1.05 23.66
CA ASP A 169 -0.30 -2.48 23.60
C ASP A 169 -1.04 -3.13 22.42
N ILE A 170 -0.76 -4.42 22.18
CA ILE A 170 -1.41 -5.19 21.13
C ILE A 170 -2.74 -5.74 21.63
N GLU A 171 -3.84 -5.27 21.04
CA GLU A 171 -5.19 -5.63 21.47
C GLU A 171 -5.81 -6.76 20.63
N ASN A 172 -6.79 -7.47 21.19
CA ASN A 172 -7.46 -8.55 20.48
C ASN A 172 -8.17 -8.06 19.20
N GLN A 173 -8.72 -6.84 19.22
CA GLN A 173 -9.36 -6.24 18.06
C GLN A 173 -8.36 -6.01 16.91
N GLU A 174 -7.18 -5.46 17.23
CA GLU A 174 -6.07 -5.31 16.29
C GLU A 174 -5.68 -6.66 15.67
N LEU A 175 -5.49 -7.68 16.52
CA LEU A 175 -5.10 -9.02 16.09
C LEU A 175 -6.13 -9.65 15.15
N ILE A 176 -7.43 -9.50 15.44
CA ILE A 176 -8.51 -10.04 14.60
C ILE A 176 -8.57 -9.31 13.26
N CYS A 177 -8.50 -7.97 13.26
CA CYS A 177 -8.49 -7.19 12.02
C CYS A 177 -7.27 -7.54 11.16
N ALA A 178 -6.08 -7.59 11.76
CA ALA A 178 -4.85 -8.00 11.10
C ALA A 178 -4.95 -9.42 10.51
N ALA A 179 -5.46 -10.38 11.28
CA ALA A 179 -5.65 -11.76 10.82
C ALA A 179 -6.60 -11.82 9.61
N ARG A 180 -7.71 -11.05 9.62
CA ARG A 180 -8.65 -10.97 8.50
C ARG A 180 -7.97 -10.48 7.23
N PHE A 181 -7.27 -9.35 7.29
CA PHE A 181 -6.59 -8.80 6.11
C PHE A 181 -5.48 -9.72 5.57
N VAL A 182 -4.62 -10.24 6.44
CA VAL A 182 -3.53 -11.16 6.04
C VAL A 182 -4.11 -12.44 5.43
N HIS A 183 -5.13 -13.03 6.05
CA HIS A 183 -5.79 -14.23 5.55
C HIS A 183 -6.48 -13.99 4.21
N TRP A 184 -7.21 -12.87 4.07
CA TRP A 184 -7.93 -12.54 2.85
C TRP A 184 -6.99 -12.31 1.68
N ALA A 185 -5.95 -11.49 1.87
CA ALA A 185 -4.94 -11.24 0.83
C ALA A 185 -4.19 -12.51 0.40
N THR A 186 -3.99 -13.46 1.32
CA THR A 186 -3.31 -14.72 1.05
C THR A 186 -4.19 -15.65 0.20
N ASN A 187 -5.47 -15.76 0.52
CA ASN A 187 -6.34 -16.79 -0.05
C ASN A 187 -7.24 -16.32 -1.20
N ASP A 188 -7.35 -15.01 -1.44
CA ASP A 188 -8.26 -14.46 -2.44
C ASP A 188 -7.54 -13.61 -3.49
N ALA A 189 -7.61 -14.04 -4.75
CA ALA A 189 -7.07 -13.32 -5.89
C ALA A 189 -7.80 -11.98 -6.15
N SER A 190 -9.11 -11.90 -5.89
CA SER A 190 -9.89 -10.67 -6.03
C SER A 190 -9.43 -9.62 -5.03
N HIS A 191 -9.05 -10.02 -3.82
CA HIS A 191 -8.47 -9.11 -2.84
C HIS A 191 -7.14 -8.52 -3.36
N ARG A 192 -6.23 -9.35 -3.88
CA ARG A 192 -4.96 -8.88 -4.45
C ARG A 192 -5.18 -7.99 -5.66
N LYS A 193 -6.09 -8.36 -6.56
CA LYS A 193 -6.49 -7.53 -7.70
C LYS A 193 -7.01 -6.16 -7.27
N THR A 194 -7.84 -6.09 -6.22
CA THR A 194 -8.32 -4.82 -5.65
C THR A 194 -7.19 -3.97 -5.07
N GLN A 195 -6.17 -4.58 -4.45
CA GLN A 195 -4.97 -3.84 -4.04
C GLN A 195 -4.28 -3.21 -5.26
N VAL A 196 -4.05 -3.97 -6.33
CA VAL A 196 -3.37 -3.50 -7.55
C VAL A 196 -4.17 -2.41 -8.26
N ALA A 197 -5.47 -2.62 -8.47
CA ALA A 197 -6.36 -1.64 -9.08
C ALA A 197 -6.31 -0.30 -8.32
N THR A 198 -6.34 -0.36 -6.98
CA THR A 198 -6.27 0.85 -6.14
C THR A 198 -4.94 1.58 -6.29
N ALA A 199 -3.81 0.85 -6.36
CA ALA A 199 -2.50 1.46 -6.57
C ALA A 199 -2.44 2.19 -7.93
N ILE A 200 -2.93 1.54 -8.98
CA ILE A 200 -2.87 2.06 -10.34
C ILE A 200 -3.77 3.28 -10.50
N ASP A 201 -5.00 3.23 -10.00
CA ASP A 201 -5.91 4.39 -10.00
C ASP A 201 -5.25 5.59 -9.29
N MET A 202 -4.68 5.35 -8.11
CA MET A 202 -3.97 6.38 -7.34
C MET A 202 -2.79 6.98 -8.12
N TYR A 203 -1.98 6.14 -8.76
CA TYR A 203 -0.82 6.60 -9.52
C TYR A 203 -1.21 7.38 -10.79
N LYS A 204 -2.29 6.98 -11.46
CA LYS A 204 -2.86 7.72 -12.61
C LYS A 204 -3.33 9.11 -12.19
N GLU A 205 -4.10 9.22 -11.10
CA GLU A 205 -4.57 10.51 -10.60
C GLU A 205 -3.42 11.39 -10.08
N ASN A 206 -2.45 10.79 -9.41
CA ASN A 206 -1.23 11.47 -8.97
C ASN A 206 -0.45 12.05 -10.16
N MET A 207 -0.28 11.29 -11.25
CA MET A 207 0.43 11.78 -12.44
C MET A 207 -0.27 12.98 -13.08
N LYS A 208 -1.61 13.01 -13.13
CA LYS A 208 -2.36 14.20 -13.58
C LYS A 208 -2.06 15.42 -12.69
N SER A 209 -2.08 15.23 -11.37
CA SER A 209 -1.78 16.29 -10.40
C SER A 209 -0.32 16.76 -10.49
N TYR A 210 0.62 15.83 -10.63
CA TYR A 210 2.05 16.11 -10.73
C TYR A 210 2.39 16.78 -12.06
N HIS A 211 1.72 16.42 -13.16
CA HIS A 211 1.86 17.12 -14.43
C HIS A 211 1.50 18.61 -14.29
N LYS A 212 0.36 18.94 -13.66
CA LYS A 212 -0.04 20.34 -13.43
C LYS A 212 1.04 21.12 -12.65
N ARG A 213 1.79 20.44 -11.78
CA ARG A 213 2.81 21.05 -10.92
C ARG A 213 4.20 21.14 -11.56
N TYR A 214 4.58 20.13 -12.32
CA TYR A 214 5.95 19.90 -12.79
C TYR A 214 6.09 19.88 -14.31
N ARG A 215 4.99 20.09 -15.05
CA ARG A 215 4.93 20.07 -16.52
C ARG A 215 5.49 18.78 -17.10
N LEU A 216 4.95 17.64 -16.66
CA LEU A 216 5.48 16.31 -16.97
C LEU A 216 5.16 15.78 -18.38
N ASP A 217 4.60 16.62 -19.26
CA ASP A 217 4.32 16.17 -20.63
C ASP A 217 5.63 15.84 -21.37
N ASN A 218 5.63 14.74 -22.11
CA ASN A 218 6.79 14.15 -22.78
C ASN A 218 7.97 13.77 -21.87
N VAL A 219 7.80 13.78 -20.54
CA VAL A 219 8.87 13.39 -19.60
C VAL A 219 9.01 11.86 -19.55
N PRO A 220 10.24 11.31 -19.60
CA PRO A 220 10.49 9.87 -19.50
C PRO A 220 9.95 9.24 -18.21
N ALA A 221 9.55 7.97 -18.31
CA ALA A 221 8.92 7.25 -17.21
C ALA A 221 9.81 7.09 -15.99
N ASN A 222 11.13 6.96 -16.13
CA ASN A 222 12.07 6.87 -14.99
C ASN A 222 12.03 8.14 -14.12
N VAL A 223 12.00 9.32 -14.73
CA VAL A 223 11.86 10.60 -14.04
C VAL A 223 10.49 10.68 -13.36
N CYS A 224 9.42 10.37 -14.09
CA CYS A 224 8.06 10.38 -13.55
C CYS A 224 7.90 9.43 -12.35
N GLN A 225 8.44 8.22 -12.45
CA GLN A 225 8.36 7.21 -11.41
C GLN A 225 9.09 7.67 -10.15
N MET A 226 10.30 8.23 -10.28
CA MET A 226 11.05 8.73 -9.13
C MET A 226 10.31 9.89 -8.43
N ILE A 227 9.64 10.76 -9.18
CA ILE A 227 8.76 11.79 -8.59
C ILE A 227 7.64 11.13 -7.80
N CYS A 228 6.93 10.16 -8.39
CA CYS A 228 5.88 9.41 -7.69
C CYS A 228 6.40 8.77 -6.41
N ASP A 229 7.57 8.13 -6.43
CA ASP A 229 8.15 7.51 -5.23
C ASP A 229 8.52 8.53 -4.14
N ILE A 230 9.14 9.67 -4.51
CA ILE A 230 9.46 10.74 -3.57
C ILE A 230 8.18 11.26 -2.89
N ARG A 231 7.11 11.41 -3.67
CA ARG A 231 5.83 11.93 -3.18
C ARG A 231 5.08 10.90 -2.34
N HIS A 232 5.06 9.63 -2.75
CA HIS A 232 4.46 8.51 -2.01
C HIS A 232 5.09 8.39 -0.62
N GLN A 233 6.42 8.41 -0.55
CA GLN A 233 7.14 8.32 0.73
C GLN A 233 7.18 9.64 1.52
N GLY A 234 6.84 10.78 0.90
CA GLY A 234 6.93 12.09 1.56
C GLY A 234 8.37 12.60 1.78
N ARG A 235 9.33 12.19 0.94
CA ARG A 235 10.77 12.53 1.13
C ARG A 235 11.13 13.97 0.83
N ALA A 236 10.26 14.72 0.14
CA ALA A 236 10.50 16.14 -0.14
C ALA A 236 9.26 16.96 -0.45
N LYS A 237 9.43 18.27 -0.24
CA LYS A 237 8.53 19.32 -0.71
C LYS A 237 8.71 19.58 -2.21
N SER A 238 7.75 20.29 -2.79
CA SER A 238 7.66 20.44 -4.24
C SER A 238 8.72 21.33 -4.87
N ASP A 239 9.22 22.31 -4.12
CA ASP A 239 10.35 23.17 -4.50
C ASP A 239 11.61 22.36 -4.81
N ARG A 240 11.95 21.38 -3.96
CA ARG A 240 13.13 20.54 -4.13
C ARG A 240 13.01 19.62 -5.36
N ILE A 241 11.81 19.12 -5.63
CA ILE A 241 11.52 18.34 -6.85
C ILE A 241 11.63 19.24 -8.09
N ALA A 242 11.05 20.44 -8.06
CA ALA A 242 11.12 21.39 -9.17
C ALA A 242 12.58 21.81 -9.48
N LEU A 243 13.38 22.04 -8.44
CA LEU A 243 14.81 22.34 -8.59
C LEU A 243 15.57 21.17 -9.22
N ALA A 244 15.29 19.93 -8.80
CA ALA A 244 15.92 18.75 -9.38
C ALA A 244 15.60 18.57 -10.88
N LEU A 245 14.40 18.99 -11.30
CA LEU A 245 13.94 18.95 -12.69
C LEU A 245 14.46 20.11 -13.55
N ASN A 246 15.00 21.17 -12.95
CA ASN A 246 15.49 22.34 -13.67
C ASN A 246 16.87 22.07 -14.31
N THR A 247 16.87 21.26 -15.38
CA THR A 247 18.08 20.76 -16.05
C THR A 247 18.13 21.09 -17.54
N ASN A 248 17.32 22.05 -18.00
CA ASN A 248 17.17 22.43 -19.42
C ASN A 248 16.86 21.21 -20.32
N GLY A 249 15.99 20.32 -19.86
CA GLY A 249 15.57 19.13 -20.62
C GLY A 249 16.51 17.93 -20.52
N ASN A 250 17.62 18.01 -19.78
CA ASN A 250 18.48 16.85 -19.54
C ASN A 250 17.85 15.92 -18.48
N TYR A 251 17.12 14.90 -18.94
CA TYR A 251 16.40 13.97 -18.08
C TYR A 251 17.29 13.00 -17.30
N ASP A 252 18.48 12.67 -17.80
CA ASP A 252 19.45 11.85 -17.05
C ASP A 252 19.96 12.61 -15.82
N LYS A 253 20.29 13.89 -16.01
CA LYS A 253 20.66 14.79 -14.91
C LYS A 253 19.49 14.98 -13.95
N ALA A 254 18.27 15.16 -14.46
CA ALA A 254 17.09 15.31 -13.63
C ALA A 254 16.84 14.06 -12.77
N PHE A 255 16.93 12.86 -13.37
CA PHE A 255 16.80 11.60 -12.65
C PHE A 255 17.89 11.44 -11.58
N SER A 256 19.15 11.76 -11.91
CA SER A 256 20.25 11.74 -10.95
C SER A 256 20.01 12.71 -9.78
N ASN A 257 19.54 13.93 -10.05
CA ASN A 257 19.20 14.91 -9.02
C ASN A 257 18.05 14.42 -8.12
N LEU A 258 17.01 13.83 -8.70
CA LEU A 258 15.90 13.27 -7.92
C LEU A 258 16.36 12.12 -7.01
N CYS A 259 17.33 11.31 -7.45
CA CYS A 259 17.91 10.24 -6.63
C CYS A 259 18.66 10.74 -5.40
N THR A 260 19.06 12.01 -5.30
CA THR A 260 19.73 12.54 -4.09
C THR A 260 18.74 13.04 -3.04
N ILE A 261 17.45 13.14 -3.39
CA ILE A 261 16.44 13.68 -2.49
C ILE A 261 16.15 12.69 -1.34
N GLY A 262 16.61 13.05 -0.15
CA GLY A 262 16.40 12.25 1.07
C GLY A 262 17.38 11.09 1.24
N ASP A 263 18.50 11.09 0.50
CA ASP A 263 19.55 10.07 0.56
C ASP A 263 20.04 9.76 1.98
N THR A 264 20.18 10.79 2.81
CA THR A 264 20.66 10.69 4.19
C THR A 264 19.82 9.73 5.04
N ASN A 265 18.51 9.67 4.81
CA ASN A 265 17.57 8.86 5.60
C ASN A 265 16.97 7.69 4.81
N TYR A 266 17.04 7.71 3.47
CA TYR A 266 16.29 6.79 2.61
C TYR A 266 17.17 6.13 1.52
N GLN A 267 18.49 6.05 1.72
CA GLN A 267 19.43 5.49 0.74
C GLN A 267 19.04 4.10 0.23
N THR A 268 18.64 3.19 1.12
CA THR A 268 18.23 1.82 0.74
C THR A 268 17.02 1.85 -0.19
N ARG A 269 16.00 2.66 0.13
CA ARG A 269 14.81 2.84 -0.70
C ARG A 269 15.18 3.35 -2.09
N ILE A 270 15.98 4.41 -2.14
CA ILE A 270 16.44 5.03 -3.39
C ILE A 270 17.19 4.01 -4.25
N ASN A 271 18.07 3.21 -3.63
CA ASN A 271 18.80 2.16 -4.32
C ASN A 271 17.87 1.08 -4.88
N THR A 272 16.85 0.66 -4.13
CA THR A 272 15.83 -0.29 -4.59
C THR A 272 15.06 0.25 -5.80
N VAL A 273 14.57 1.50 -5.71
CA VAL A 273 13.81 2.13 -6.80
C VAL A 273 14.69 2.27 -8.04
N ARG A 274 15.89 2.85 -7.90
CA ARG A 274 16.83 3.06 -9.00
C ARG A 274 17.26 1.76 -9.68
N SER A 275 17.61 0.74 -8.90
CA SER A 275 18.02 -0.56 -9.44
C SER A 275 16.87 -1.28 -10.15
N THR A 276 15.65 -1.17 -9.62
CA THR A 276 14.45 -1.74 -10.26
C THR A 276 14.13 -1.05 -11.57
N ILE A 277 14.13 0.29 -11.61
CA ILE A 277 13.96 1.04 -12.86
C ILE A 277 15.01 0.60 -13.87
N LYS A 278 16.29 0.58 -13.48
CA LYS A 278 17.37 0.15 -14.38
C LYS A 278 17.11 -1.25 -14.94
N LYS A 279 16.76 -2.22 -14.08
CA LYS A 279 16.44 -3.58 -14.51
C LYS A 279 15.29 -3.61 -15.52
N LEU A 280 14.21 -2.86 -15.28
CA LEU A 280 13.08 -2.78 -16.20
C LEU A 280 13.46 -2.11 -17.52
N THR A 281 14.30 -1.08 -17.49
CA THR A 281 14.85 -0.42 -18.69
C THR A 281 15.70 -1.39 -19.51
N ASP A 282 16.62 -2.11 -18.86
CA ASP A 282 17.51 -3.09 -19.52
C ASP A 282 16.70 -4.23 -20.17
N LEU A 283 15.52 -4.56 -19.61
CA LEU A 283 14.57 -5.53 -20.17
C LEU A 283 13.63 -4.95 -21.26
N GLY A 284 13.78 -3.67 -21.62
CA GLY A 284 12.89 -2.99 -22.56
C GLY A 284 11.47 -2.76 -22.06
N LYS A 285 11.23 -2.86 -20.75
CA LYS A 285 9.92 -2.72 -20.11
C LYS A 285 9.64 -1.31 -19.59
N PHE A 286 10.62 -0.38 -19.62
CA PHE A 286 10.51 0.96 -19.04
C PHE A 286 10.80 2.13 -20.00
N SER A 287 10.87 1.87 -21.30
CA SER A 287 11.17 2.86 -22.35
C SER A 287 9.92 3.62 -22.80
N MET A 288 9.31 4.38 -21.88
CA MET A 288 8.07 5.13 -22.10
C MET A 288 8.22 6.61 -21.70
N LYS A 289 7.36 7.47 -22.21
CA LYS A 289 7.20 8.87 -21.77
C LYS A 289 5.75 9.16 -21.41
N TYR A 290 5.53 10.09 -20.49
CA TYR A 290 4.18 10.50 -20.09
C TYR A 290 3.57 11.41 -21.15
N ASP A 291 2.34 11.12 -21.57
CA ASP A 291 1.53 11.94 -22.46
C ASP A 291 0.40 12.59 -21.66
N ALA A 292 0.49 13.90 -21.45
CA ALA A 292 -0.46 14.60 -20.59
C ALA A 292 -1.86 14.71 -21.21
N GLY A 293 -1.97 14.63 -22.55
CA GLY A 293 -3.25 14.68 -23.26
C GLY A 293 -4.12 13.45 -22.99
N SER A 294 -3.54 12.26 -23.04
CA SER A 294 -4.22 11.00 -22.71
C SER A 294 -4.19 10.67 -21.21
N GLY A 295 -3.21 11.19 -20.46
CA GLY A 295 -2.95 10.78 -19.08
C GLY A 295 -2.30 9.39 -18.98
N GLU A 296 -1.74 8.90 -20.08
CA GLU A 296 -1.13 7.58 -20.21
C GLU A 296 0.37 7.68 -20.54
N PHE A 297 1.06 6.55 -20.48
CA PHE A 297 2.43 6.44 -20.95
C PHE A 297 2.46 5.88 -22.37
N VAL A 298 3.23 6.52 -23.25
CA VAL A 298 3.40 6.12 -24.65
C VAL A 298 4.86 5.77 -24.93
N LYS A 299 5.10 4.95 -25.96
CA LYS A 299 6.46 4.59 -26.37
C LYS A 299 7.23 5.83 -26.80
N ILE A 300 8.51 5.85 -26.47
CA ILE A 300 9.44 6.84 -27.02
C ILE A 300 9.66 6.45 -28.49
N GLN A 301 9.37 7.37 -29.41
CA GLN A 301 9.67 7.23 -30.84
C GLN A 301 11.13 7.54 -31.10
#